data_AF-H1VWZ1-F1
#
_entry.id   AF-H1VWZ1-F1
#
_cell.length_a   1.000
_cell.length_b   1.000
_cell.length_c   1.000
_cell.angle_alpha   90.00
_cell.angle_beta   90.00
_cell.angle_gamma   90.00
#
_symmetry.space_group_name_H-M   'P 1'
#
loop_
_entity.id
_entity.type
_entity.pdbx_description
1 polymer ?
#
loop_
_entity_poly.entity_id
_entity_poly.type
_entity_poly.pdbx_seq_one_letter_code
_entity_poly.pdbx_strand_id
1 'polypeptide(L)'
;MRTGAVSSYNLETAKGSEGIPLAVSSDLRWAAYRSDEGADVTDLASGKVVYSARLESGFAVSAAFSAGGRYLVVGRCLNGHHARSDSGILNMWEIQT
;
A
#
# COMPACT_ATOMS: atom_id res chain seq x y z
N MET A 1 7.38 23.09 -22.10
CA MET A 1 6.76 22.04 -21.25
C MET A 1 6.97 22.46 -19.81
N ARG A 2 5.89 22.70 -19.05
CA ARG A 2 5.98 23.10 -17.65
C ARG A 2 6.03 21.81 -16.84
N THR A 3 7.19 21.48 -16.28
CA THR A 3 7.28 20.39 -15.30
C THR A 3 6.41 20.77 -14.12
N GLY A 4 5.46 19.91 -13.74
CA GLY A 4 4.57 20.14 -12.61
C GLY A 4 5.37 20.37 -11.32
N ALA A 5 4.79 21.12 -10.38
CA ALA A 5 5.37 21.26 -9.06
C ALA A 5 5.54 19.87 -8.42
N VAL A 6 6.74 19.57 -7.92
CA VAL A 6 7.01 18.35 -7.16
C VAL A 6 6.93 18.72 -5.69
N SER A 7 6.01 18.09 -4.97
CA SER A 7 5.96 18.13 -3.51
C SER A 7 6.58 16.85 -2.97
N SER A 8 7.59 17.01 -2.12
CA SER A 8 8.24 15.91 -1.40
C SER A 8 7.83 15.96 0.06
N TYR A 9 7.49 14.82 0.63
CA TYR A 9 7.13 14.67 2.04
C TYR A 9 7.97 13.57 2.66
N ASN A 10 8.52 13.82 3.85
CA ASN A 10 9.22 12.80 4.62
C ASN A 10 8.17 11.91 5.32
N LEU A 11 8.16 10.62 4.99
CA LEU A 11 7.20 9.66 5.53
C LEU A 11 7.58 9.15 6.93
N GLU A 12 8.87 9.18 7.29
CA GLU A 12 9.34 8.85 8.65
C GLU A 12 8.65 9.73 9.69
N THR A 13 8.61 11.05 9.45
CA THR A 13 7.98 12.00 10.38
C THR A 13 6.47 11.94 10.38
N ALA A 14 5.85 11.59 9.26
CA ALA A 14 4.39 11.53 9.12
C ALA A 14 3.77 10.23 9.66
N LYS A 15 4.48 9.11 9.50
CA LYS A 15 3.95 7.76 9.67
C LYS A 15 4.73 6.91 10.69
N GLY A 16 5.91 7.36 11.13
CA GLY A 16 6.80 6.65 12.04
C GLY A 16 7.62 5.52 11.38
N SER A 17 7.35 5.20 10.11
CA SER A 17 8.10 4.26 9.26
C SER A 17 7.73 4.52 7.81
N GLU A 18 8.72 4.57 6.91
CA GLU A 18 8.49 4.85 5.49
C GLU A 18 7.73 3.71 4.76
N GLY A 19 7.79 2.48 5.28
CA GLY A 19 7.27 1.28 4.60
C GLY A 19 7.90 1.06 3.21
N ILE A 20 7.41 0.06 2.46
CA ILE A 20 7.75 -0.06 1.03
C ILE A 20 6.54 0.35 0.19
N PRO A 21 6.64 1.38 -0.68
CA PRO A 21 5.51 1.82 -1.49
C PRO A 21 5.06 0.72 -2.45
N LEU A 22 3.74 0.51 -2.53
CA LEU A 22 3.12 -0.51 -3.39
C LEU A 22 2.25 0.09 -4.49
N ALA A 23 1.44 1.10 -4.17
CA ALA A 23 0.51 1.71 -5.12
C ALA A 23 0.09 3.12 -4.68
N VAL A 24 -0.38 3.92 -5.62
CA VAL A 24 -1.04 5.21 -5.39
C VAL A 24 -2.43 5.17 -6.04
N SER A 25 -3.43 5.73 -5.40
CA SER A 25 -4.79 5.80 -5.96
C SER A 25 -4.84 6.78 -7.15
N SER A 26 -5.80 6.56 -8.05
CA SER A 26 -5.95 7.37 -9.28
C SER A 26 -6.29 8.84 -9.02
N ASP A 27 -6.87 9.15 -7.86
CA ASP A 27 -7.16 10.52 -7.40
C ASP A 27 -6.02 11.14 -6.59
N LEU A 28 -4.90 10.43 -6.43
CA LEU A 28 -3.72 10.86 -5.65
C LEU A 28 -4.02 11.18 -4.17
N ARG A 29 -5.13 10.65 -3.64
CA ARG A 29 -5.49 10.82 -2.24
C ARG A 29 -4.82 9.81 -1.33
N TRP A 30 -4.59 8.59 -1.83
CA TRP A 30 -4.14 7.45 -1.03
C TRP A 30 -2.85 6.86 -1.58
N ALA A 31 -1.98 6.41 -0.67
CA ALA A 31 -0.85 5.56 -1.01
C ALA A 31 -0.85 4.31 -0.13
N ALA A 32 -0.67 3.15 -0.76
CA ALA A 32 -0.53 1.87 -0.08
C ALA A 32 0.94 1.53 0.10
N TYR A 33 1.31 1.07 1.30
CA TYR A 33 2.66 0.63 1.61
C TYR A 33 2.62 -0.76 2.23
N ARG A 34 3.69 -1.51 2.03
CA ARG A 34 3.99 -2.70 2.81
C ARG A 34 4.45 -2.29 4.20
N SER A 35 3.89 -2.94 5.20
CA SER A 35 4.41 -2.97 6.57
C SER A 35 5.00 -4.34 6.86
N ASP A 36 5.67 -4.49 8.01
CA ASP A 36 6.28 -5.77 8.41
C ASP A 36 5.26 -6.91 8.51
N GLU A 37 4.03 -6.58 8.89
CA GLU A 37 2.95 -7.53 9.17
C GLU A 37 1.84 -7.53 8.11
N GLY A 38 1.94 -6.68 7.08
CA GLY A 38 0.90 -6.58 6.06
C GLY A 38 1.03 -5.37 5.15
N ALA A 39 -0.05 -4.59 5.07
CA ALA A 39 -0.05 -3.33 4.33
C ALA A 39 -0.95 -2.31 5.00
N ASP A 40 -0.66 -1.04 4.73
CA ASP A 40 -1.39 0.10 5.23
C ASP A 40 -1.64 1.13 4.11
N VAL A 41 -2.61 2.01 4.36
CA VAL A 41 -3.02 3.07 3.45
C VAL A 41 -2.86 4.40 4.16
N THR A 42 -2.13 5.31 3.52
CA THR A 42 -1.86 6.66 4.01
C THR A 42 -2.68 7.67 3.21
N ASP A 43 -3.27 8.64 3.91
CA ASP A 43 -3.72 9.91 3.33
C ASP A 43 -2.51 10.72 2.88
N LEU A 44 -2.35 10.91 1.58
CA LEU A 44 -1.23 11.69 1.05
C LEU A 44 -1.28 13.17 1.44
N ALA A 45 -2.47 13.72 1.71
CA ALA A 45 -2.61 15.13 2.09
C ALA A 45 -2.17 15.39 3.54
N SER A 46 -2.51 14.47 4.45
CA SER A 46 -2.22 14.63 5.89
C SER A 46 -1.05 13.78 6.40
N GLY A 47 -0.58 12.81 5.60
CA GLY A 47 0.46 11.85 5.97
C GLY A 47 0.00 10.77 6.96
N LYS A 48 -1.28 10.74 7.34
CA LYS A 48 -1.80 9.82 8.35
C LYS A 48 -2.20 8.47 7.77
N VAL A 49 -1.93 7.41 8.51
CA VAL A 49 -2.50 6.08 8.22
C VAL A 49 -4.00 6.11 8.44
N VAL A 50 -4.78 5.84 7.39
CA VAL A 50 -6.25 5.78 7.44
C VAL A 50 -6.78 4.36 7.45
N TYR A 51 -5.96 3.39 7.04
CA TYR A 51 -6.29 1.98 7.07
C TYR A 51 -5.03 1.14 7.28
N SER A 52 -5.12 0.06 8.03
CA SER A 52 -4.07 -0.95 8.14
C SER A 52 -4.70 -2.33 8.22
N ALA A 53 -4.11 -3.29 7.53
CA ALA A 53 -4.55 -4.67 7.60
C ALA A 53 -3.35 -5.61 7.68
N ARG A 54 -3.48 -6.57 8.60
CA ARG A 54 -2.51 -7.62 8.82
C ARG A 54 -2.75 -8.75 7.83
N LEU A 55 -1.67 -9.27 7.27
CA LEU A 55 -1.69 -10.50 6.49
C LEU A 55 -1.48 -11.68 7.45
N GLU A 56 -2.34 -12.70 7.38
CA GLU A 56 -2.24 -13.89 8.24
C GLU A 56 -0.88 -14.63 8.14
N SER A 57 -0.14 -14.45 7.05
CA SER A 57 1.22 -14.96 6.85
C SER A 57 1.90 -14.30 5.64
N GLY A 58 3.23 -14.33 5.57
CA GLY A 58 3.94 -13.81 4.40
C GLY A 58 3.82 -12.30 4.16
N PHE A 59 4.34 -11.94 3.00
CA PHE A 59 4.64 -10.61 2.47
C PHE A 59 3.69 -9.87 1.54
N ALA A 60 3.28 -8.62 1.76
CA ALA A 60 2.75 -7.83 0.63
C ALA A 60 3.86 -7.60 -0.42
N VAL A 61 3.58 -7.88 -1.70
CA VAL A 61 4.52 -7.70 -2.82
C VAL A 61 3.98 -6.82 -3.94
N SER A 62 2.67 -6.65 -4.01
CA SER A 62 1.99 -5.83 -5.01
C SER A 62 0.67 -5.34 -4.47
N ALA A 63 0.21 -4.17 -4.90
CA ALA A 63 -1.13 -3.70 -4.60
C ALA A 63 -1.76 -2.93 -5.76
N ALA A 64 -3.09 -2.82 -5.77
CA ALA A 64 -3.83 -2.00 -6.72
C ALA A 64 -5.11 -1.46 -6.08
N PHE A 65 -5.34 -0.15 -6.22
CA PHE A 65 -6.61 0.48 -5.86
C PHE A 65 -7.64 0.27 -6.98
N SER A 66 -8.91 0.12 -6.61
CA SER A 66 -10.01 0.25 -7.58
C SER A 66 -10.12 1.70 -8.07
N ALA A 67 -10.71 1.93 -9.25
CA ALA A 67 -10.78 3.25 -9.88
C ALA A 67 -11.47 4.33 -9.03
N GLY A 68 -12.35 3.93 -8.09
CA GLY A 68 -12.99 4.84 -7.14
C GLY A 68 -12.32 4.89 -5.76
N GLY A 69 -11.20 4.17 -5.57
CA GLY A 69 -10.51 4.10 -4.28
C GLY A 69 -11.28 3.38 -3.17
N ARG A 70 -12.36 2.65 -3.49
CA ARG A 70 -13.16 1.91 -2.51
C ARG A 70 -12.51 0.61 -2.05
N TYR A 71 -11.78 -0.04 -2.95
CA TYR A 71 -11.15 -1.33 -2.69
C TYR A 71 -9.64 -1.24 -2.90
N LEU A 72 -8.90 -2.01 -2.11
CA LEU A 72 -7.50 -2.31 -2.32
C LEU A 72 -7.35 -3.82 -2.51
N VAL A 73 -6.68 -4.24 -3.58
CA VAL A 73 -6.21 -5.62 -3.75
C VAL A 73 -4.74 -5.66 -3.38
N VAL A 74 -4.35 -6.62 -2.54
CA VAL A 74 -2.96 -6.87 -2.13
C VAL A 74 -2.58 -8.30 -2.50
N GLY A 75 -1.55 -8.42 -3.34
CA GLY A 75 -0.91 -9.69 -3.64
C GLY A 75 0.20 -9.99 -2.66
N ARG A 76 0.25 -11.24 -2.18
CA ARG A 76 1.26 -11.68 -1.21
C ARG A 76 1.95 -12.99 -1.58
N CYS A 77 3.20 -13.07 -1.15
CA CYS A 77 4.02 -14.28 -1.20
C CYS A 77 4.14 -14.89 0.20
N LEU A 78 3.88 -16.18 0.32
CA LEU A 78 3.96 -16.92 1.59
C LEU A 78 5.39 -17.37 1.90
N ASN A 79 6.16 -17.66 0.86
CA ASN A 79 7.52 -18.13 0.95
C ASN A 79 8.42 -17.06 0.32
N GLY A 80 9.49 -16.65 1.00
CA GLY A 80 10.32 -15.52 0.61
C GLY A 80 10.86 -15.56 -0.83
N HIS A 81 11.55 -14.50 -1.24
CA HIS A 81 11.95 -14.18 -2.62
C HIS A 81 12.48 -15.32 -3.52
N HIS A 82 12.89 -16.47 -2.96
CA HIS A 82 13.54 -17.58 -3.67
C HIS A 82 12.75 -18.91 -3.70
N ALA A 83 11.54 -18.99 -3.12
CA ALA A 83 10.78 -20.23 -3.09
C ALA A 83 9.72 -20.28 -4.20
N ARG A 84 9.71 -21.38 -4.96
CA ARG A 84 8.71 -21.65 -6.02
C ARG A 84 7.29 -21.42 -5.47
N SER A 85 6.54 -20.60 -6.20
CA SER A 85 5.22 -20.10 -5.83
C SER A 85 4.14 -21.11 -6.19
N ASP A 86 3.75 -21.95 -5.24
CA ASP A 86 2.59 -22.82 -5.44
C ASP A 86 1.29 -22.18 -4.90
N SER A 87 1.34 -20.96 -4.33
CA SER A 87 0.12 -20.21 -3.96
C SER A 87 0.38 -18.72 -3.76
N GLY A 88 0.13 -17.90 -4.79
CA GLY A 88 -0.07 -16.46 -4.62
C GLY A 88 -1.46 -16.20 -4.07
N ILE A 89 -1.58 -15.48 -2.96
CA ILE A 89 -2.87 -15.09 -2.39
C ILE A 89 -3.15 -13.63 -2.73
N LEU A 90 -4.38 -13.35 -3.18
CA LEU A 90 -4.90 -11.99 -3.31
C LEU A 90 -5.87 -11.73 -2.15
N ASN A 91 -5.62 -10.66 -1.41
CA ASN A 91 -6.54 -10.16 -0.40
C ASN A 91 -7.22 -8.93 -0.97
N MET A 92 -8.54 -8.82 -0.79
CA MET A 92 -9.30 -7.64 -1.16
C MET A 92 -9.85 -7.00 0.09
N TRP A 93 -9.59 -5.70 0.25
CA TRP A 93 -10.04 -4.91 1.39
C TRP A 93 -10.95 -3.79 0.93
N GLU A 94 -12.05 -3.58 1.65
CA GLU A 94 -12.85 -2.36 1.52
C GLU A 94 -12.25 -1.29 2.44
N ILE A 95 -11.79 -0.20 1.84
CA ILE A 95 -11.06 0.89 2.50
C ILE A 95 -11.92 2.15 2.65
N GLN A 96 -13.11 2.18 2.05
CA GLN A 96 -14.12 3.21 2.21
C GLN A 96 -15.47 2.53 2.41
N THR A 97 -16.08 2.74 3.59
CA THR A 97 -17.48 2.37 3.88
C THR A 97 -18.41 3.50 3.52
#